data_AF-A0A2S5WL55-F1
#
_entry.id   AF-A0A2S5WL55-F1
#
_cell.length_a   1.000
_cell.length_b   1.000
_cell.length_c   1.000
_cell.angle_alpha   90.00
_cell.angle_beta   90.00
_cell.angle_gamma   90.00
#
_symmetry.space_group_name_H-M   'P 1'
#
loop_
_entity.id
_entity.type
_entity.pdbx_description
1 polymer ?
#
loop_
_entity_poly.entity_id
_entity_poly.type
_entity_poly.pdbx_seq_one_letter_code
_entity_poly.pdbx_strand_id
1 'polypeptide(L)'
;MLTAAGVTAGMDLAIRLVVRFRGDEYAHFLELGAECGLEPPFGVAALGKAPPEVVALLRAFLAPLKEELRAPAGFTRAAAASASRD
;
A
#
# COMPACT_ATOMS: atom_id res chain seq x y z
N MET A 1 -13.17 -4.67 -5.62
CA MET A 1 -11.93 -5.01 -4.88
C MET A 1 -10.94 -3.89 -5.13
N LEU A 2 -10.38 -3.31 -4.06
CA LEU A 2 -9.34 -2.29 -4.13
C LEU A 2 -8.05 -2.89 -3.56
N THR A 3 -6.92 -2.59 -4.19
CA THR A 3 -5.59 -3.05 -3.75
C THR A 3 -4.62 -1.88 -3.79
N ALA A 4 -3.56 -1.94 -2.99
CA ALA A 4 -2.50 -0.95 -2.95
C ALA A 4 -1.18 -1.58 -3.41
N ALA A 5 -0.38 -0.83 -4.16
CA ALA A 5 0.80 -1.35 -4.84
C ALA A 5 2.03 -1.59 -3.92
N GLY A 6 2.00 -1.09 -2.68
CA GLY A 6 3.11 -1.17 -1.74
C GLY A 6 2.81 -0.48 -0.41
N VAL A 7 3.84 -0.39 0.44
CA VAL A 7 3.74 0.03 1.85
C VAL A 7 2.97 1.34 2.04
N THR A 8 3.47 2.43 1.44
CA THR A 8 2.87 3.78 1.62
C THR A 8 1.59 3.97 0.82
N ALA A 9 1.41 3.24 -0.29
CA ALA A 9 0.19 3.29 -1.09
C ALA A 9 -1.07 2.83 -0.32
N GLY A 10 -0.91 2.12 0.81
CA GLY A 10 -2.01 1.79 1.72
C GLY A 10 -2.64 3.04 2.35
N MET A 11 -1.85 4.08 2.62
CA MET A 11 -2.34 5.35 3.15
C MET A 11 -3.20 6.08 2.11
N ASP A 12 -2.72 6.17 0.86
CA ASP A 12 -3.48 6.77 -0.24
C ASP A 12 -4.82 6.05 -0.44
N LEU A 13 -4.82 4.71 -0.34
CA LEU A 13 -6.03 3.93 -0.40
C LEU A 13 -6.97 4.22 0.77
N ALA A 14 -6.45 4.33 2.00
CA ALA A 14 -7.25 4.64 3.18
C ALA A 14 -7.92 6.02 3.06
N ILE A 15 -7.19 7.05 2.62
CA ILE A 15 -7.74 8.40 2.38
C ILE A 15 -8.86 8.35 1.33
N ARG A 16 -8.65 7.63 0.21
CA ARG A 16 -9.70 7.44 -0.81
C ARG A 16 -10.94 6.73 -0.27
N LEU A 17 -10.77 5.77 0.62
CA LEU A 17 -11.90 5.11 1.29
C LEU A 17 -12.64 6.07 2.22
N VAL A 18 -11.92 6.92 2.96
CA VAL A 18 -12.52 7.95 3.83
C VAL A 18 -13.30 8.95 2.99
N VAL A 19 -12.75 9.46 1.89
CA VAL A 19 -13.48 10.30 0.91
C VAL A 19 -14.78 9.61 0.50
N ARG A 20 -14.70 8.32 0.13
CA ARG A 20 -15.86 7.56 -0.37
C ARG A 20 -16.99 7.38 0.66
N PHE A 21 -16.66 7.27 1.95
CA PHE A 21 -17.61 6.92 3.01
C PHE A 21 -17.96 8.06 3.96
N ARG A 22 -17.09 9.07 4.09
CA ARG A 22 -17.22 10.18 5.05
C ARG A 22 -17.09 11.56 4.41
N GLY A 23 -16.72 11.63 3.12
CA GLY A 23 -16.53 12.88 2.40
C GLY A 23 -15.19 13.55 2.68
N ASP A 24 -14.97 14.68 2.01
CA ASP A 24 -13.67 15.34 1.92
C ASP A 24 -13.22 15.95 3.26
N GLU A 25 -14.15 16.43 4.09
CA GLU A 25 -13.81 17.05 5.39
C GLU A 25 -13.08 16.07 6.31
N TYR A 26 -13.55 14.82 6.39
CA TYR A 26 -12.89 13.78 7.17
C TYR A 26 -11.58 13.30 6.53
N ALA A 27 -11.47 13.36 5.20
CA ALA A 27 -10.23 13.04 4.50
C ALA A 27 -9.16 14.09 4.79
N HIS A 28 -9.50 15.38 4.70
CA HIS A 28 -8.61 16.49 5.06
C HIS A 28 -8.22 16.46 6.55
N PHE A 29 -9.16 16.15 7.44
CA PHE A 29 -8.87 15.96 8.87
C PHE A 29 -7.84 14.85 9.08
N LEU A 30 -7.98 13.73 8.37
CA LEU A 30 -7.06 12.60 8.46
C LEU A 30 -5.68 12.96 7.90
N GLU A 31 -5.62 13.60 6.74
CA GLU A 31 -4.36 14.07 6.14
C GLU A 31 -3.63 15.06 7.06
N LEU A 32 -4.36 16.01 7.65
CA LEU A 32 -3.81 16.98 8.59
C LEU A 32 -3.29 16.31 9.87
N GLY A 33 -4.10 15.44 10.48
CA GLY A 33 -3.73 14.76 11.73
C GLY A 33 -2.60 13.74 11.57
N ALA A 34 -2.46 13.16 10.38
CA ALA A 34 -1.37 12.24 10.05
C ALA A 34 -0.13 12.94 9.47
N GLU A 35 -0.17 14.27 9.31
CA GLU A 35 0.89 15.07 8.65
C GLU A 35 1.28 14.51 7.27
N CYS A 36 0.28 13.97 6.55
CA CYS A 36 0.44 13.37 5.23
C CYS A 36 0.55 14.48 4.18
N GLY A 37 1.77 14.90 3.87
CA GLY A 37 2.02 15.90 2.82
C GLY A 37 3.48 16.18 2.52
N LEU A 38 4.40 15.42 3.11
CA LEU A 38 5.83 15.60 2.90
C LEU A 38 6.26 14.92 1.61
N GLU A 39 6.78 15.69 0.67
CA GLU A 39 7.43 15.17 -0.52
C GLU A 39 8.73 14.44 -0.11
N PRO A 40 8.94 13.17 -0.50
CA PRO A 40 10.17 12.45 -0.17
C PRO A 40 11.40 13.17 -0.76
N PRO A 41 12.48 13.37 0.03
CA PRO A 41 13.60 14.24 -0.35
C PRO A 41 14.40 13.77 -1.58
N PHE A 42 14.24 12.50 -1.96
CA PHE A 42 14.99 11.91 -3.07
C PHE A 42 14.15 11.68 -4.33
N GLY A 43 12.83 11.88 -4.28
CA GLY A 43 11.95 11.71 -5.46
C GLY A 43 11.91 10.31 -6.08
N VAL A 44 12.50 9.30 -5.43
CA VAL A 44 12.65 7.91 -5.96
C VAL A 44 11.45 7.00 -5.65
N ALA A 45 10.28 7.56 -5.37
CA ALA A 45 9.07 6.81 -4.98
C ALA A 45 8.46 5.95 -6.11
N ALA A 46 9.03 5.99 -7.30
CA ALA A 46 8.63 5.15 -8.44
C ALA A 46 9.85 4.64 -9.19
N LEU A 47 9.78 3.41 -9.72
CA LEU A 47 10.90 2.77 -10.43
C LEU A 47 11.44 3.62 -11.60
N GLY A 48 10.59 4.35 -12.30
CA GLY A 48 11.00 5.24 -13.40
C GLY A 48 11.66 6.54 -12.97
N LYS A 49 11.66 6.87 -11.67
CA LYS A 49 12.31 8.05 -11.08
C LYS A 49 13.59 7.71 -10.32
N ALA A 50 13.84 6.44 -10.05
CA ALA A 50 15.01 5.97 -9.30
C ALA A 50 16.22 5.76 -10.22
N PRO A 51 17.46 5.98 -9.73
CA PRO A 51 18.66 5.63 -10.48
C PRO A 51 18.71 4.14 -10.84
N PRO A 52 19.20 3.76 -12.03
CA PRO A 52 19.21 2.37 -12.49
C PRO A 52 19.91 1.39 -11.53
N GLU A 53 21.00 1.82 -10.90
CA GLU A 53 21.75 1.05 -9.91
C GLU A 53 20.95 0.79 -8.62
N VAL A 54 20.14 1.74 -8.19
CA VAL A 54 19.23 1.58 -7.04
C VAL A 54 18.10 0.61 -7.39
N VAL A 55 17.57 0.69 -8.62
CA VAL A 55 16.58 -0.27 -9.12
C VAL A 55 17.16 -1.68 -9.21
N ALA A 56 18.41 -1.82 -9.68
CA ALA A 56 19.11 -3.10 -9.74
C ALA A 56 19.30 -3.68 -8.33
N LEU A 57 19.73 -2.87 -7.37
CA LEU A 57 19.86 -3.25 -5.97
C LEU A 57 18.53 -3.75 -5.38
N LEU A 58 17.44 -3.00 -5.57
CA LEU A 58 16.10 -3.39 -5.09
C LEU A 58 15.64 -4.71 -5.72
N ARG A 59 15.88 -4.90 -7.02
CA ARG A 59 15.50 -6.14 -7.72
C ARG A 59 16.29 -7.34 -7.22
N ALA A 60 17.58 -7.19 -6.98
CA ALA A 60 18.42 -8.24 -6.41
C ALA A 60 17.95 -8.62 -5.00
N PHE A 61 17.65 -7.61 -4.17
CA PHE A 61 17.13 -7.80 -2.82
C PHE A 61 15.78 -8.55 -2.82
N LEU A 62 14.85 -8.20 -3.71
CA LEU A 62 13.51 -8.81 -3.77
C LEU A 62 13.45 -10.13 -4.56
N ALA A 63 14.52 -10.57 -5.22
CA ALA A 63 14.50 -11.74 -6.09
C ALA A 63 14.07 -13.04 -5.36
N PRO A 64 14.61 -13.37 -4.17
CA PRO A 64 14.21 -14.59 -3.46
C PRO A 64 12.73 -14.57 -3.03
N LEU A 65 12.28 -13.43 -2.48
CA LEU A 65 10.88 -13.24 -2.08
C LEU A 65 9.93 -13.41 -3.27
N LYS A 66 10.31 -12.87 -4.44
CA LYS A 66 9.50 -12.97 -5.65
C LYS A 66 9.35 -14.41 -6.15
N GLU A 67 10.37 -15.25 -5.95
CA GLU A 67 10.30 -16.69 -6.27
C GLU A 67 9.36 -17.41 -5.30
N GLU A 68 9.47 -17.13 -4.00
CA GLU A 68 8.59 -17.69 -2.97
C GLU A 68 7.11 -17.33 -3.21
N LEU A 69 6.81 -16.05 -3.48
CA LEU A 69 5.45 -15.58 -3.75
C LEU A 69 4.85 -16.12 -5.05
N ARG A 70 5.68 -16.63 -5.98
CA ARG A 70 5.23 -17.26 -7.23
C ARG A 70 4.92 -18.74 -7.06
N ALA A 71 5.39 -19.38 -5.99
CA ALA A 71 4.92 -20.71 -5.63
C ALA A 71 3.40 -20.62 -5.37
N PRO A 72 2.61 -21.65 -5.71
CA PRO A 72 1.17 -21.60 -5.53
C PRO A 72 0.82 -21.44 -4.05
N ALA A 73 0.57 -20.20 -3.63
CA ALA A 73 0.07 -19.88 -2.32
C ALA A 73 -1.39 -20.32 -2.25
N GLY A 74 -1.68 -21.27 -1.37
CA GLY A 74 -3.05 -21.58 -0.99
C GLY A 74 -3.66 -20.37 -0.30
N PHE A 75 -4.47 -19.59 -1.02
CA PHE A 75 -5.32 -18.58 -0.41
C PHE A 75 -6.48 -19.30 0.28
N THR A 76 -6.28 -19.82 1.49
CA THR A 76 -7.42 -20.12 2.36
C THR A 76 -8.02 -18.78 2.75
N ARG A 77 -9.10 -18.41 2.06
CA ARG A 77 -10.03 -17.39 2.54
C ARG A 77 -10.45 -17.84 3.94
N ALA A 78 -9.89 -17.24 4.99
CA ALA A 78 -10.51 -17.22 6.30
C ALA A 78 -11.84 -16.47 6.11
N ALA A 79 -12.87 -17.23 5.73
CA ALA A 79 -14.21 -16.73 5.54
C ALA A 79 -14.71 -16.22 6.89
N ALA A 80 -15.03 -14.93 6.94
CA ALA A 80 -16.18 -14.40 7.68
C ALA A 80 -16.43 -15.07 9.06
N ALA A 81 -15.53 -14.88 10.02
CA ALA A 81 -15.82 -15.15 11.42
C ALA A 81 -16.25 -13.85 12.13
N SER A 82 -17.36 -13.25 11.68
CA SER A 82 -18.08 -12.22 12.42
C SER A 82 -19.55 -12.15 11.99
N ALA A 83 -20.33 -13.22 12.22
CA ALA A 83 -21.79 -13.16 12.19
C ALA A 83 -22.42 -14.44 12.78
N SER A 84 -22.35 -14.62 14.11
CA SER A 84 -23.40 -15.28 14.93
C SER A 84 -22.91 -15.43 16.38
N ARG A 85 -23.13 -14.41 17.18
CA ARG A 85 -23.40 -14.55 18.62
C ARG A 85 -24.44 -13.50 18.97
N ASP A 86 -25.68 -13.85 18.65
CA ASP A 86 -26.85 -13.44 19.43
C ASP A 86 -27.02 -14.45 20.56
#